data_AF-A0AAC9JKG2-F1
#
_entry.id   AF-A0AAC9JKG2-F1
#
_cell.length_a   1.000
_cell.length_b   1.000
_cell.length_c   1.000
_cell.angle_alpha   90.00
_cell.angle_beta   90.00
_cell.angle_gamma   90.00
#
_symmetry.space_group_name_H-M   'P 1'
#
loop_
_entity.id
_entity.type
_entity.pdbx_description
1 polymer ?
#
loop_
_entity_poly.entity_id
_entity_poly.type
_entity_poly.pdbx_seq_one_letter_code
_entity_poly.pdbx_strand_id
1 'polypeptide(L)' 'MKLNASVLCHQFGDKSGVILYDTYSDVSVLLNCEECVILECNDGGVRVQLGDKVLEDLTRKGFLLGI' A
#
# COMPACT_ATOMS: atom_id res chain seq x y z
N MET A 1 -5.70 -4.07 -5.75
CA MET A 1 -5.17 -2.81 -6.31
C MET A 1 -3.67 -2.92 -6.49
N LYS A 2 -3.09 -2.19 -7.46
CA LYS A 2 -1.64 -2.12 -7.66
C LYS A 2 -1.09 -0.84 -7.04
N LEU A 3 0.00 -0.92 -6.29
CA LEU A 3 0.69 0.25 -5.76
C LEU A 3 1.43 0.98 -6.89
N ASN A 4 1.54 2.30 -6.78
CA ASN A 4 2.38 3.11 -7.66
C ASN A 4 3.84 2.66 -7.54
N ALA A 5 4.63 2.79 -8.62
CA ALA A 5 6.02 2.36 -8.66
C ALA A 5 6.92 3.12 -7.68
N SER A 6 6.55 4.34 -7.30
CA SER A 6 7.24 5.13 -6.28
C SER A 6 6.94 4.70 -4.84
N VAL A 7 5.93 3.84 -4.63
CA VAL A 7 5.50 3.41 -3.31
C VAL A 7 6.21 2.13 -2.90
N LEU A 8 6.99 2.22 -1.83
CA LEU A 8 7.54 1.08 -1.11
C LEU A 8 6.49 0.52 -0.15
N CYS A 9 6.49 -0.80 0.00
CA CYS A 9 5.56 -1.52 0.86
C CYS A 9 6.34 -2.50 1.75
N HIS A 10 6.07 -2.47 3.04
CA HIS A 10 6.68 -3.41 3.99
C HIS A 10 5.66 -3.84 5.04
N GLN A 11 5.57 -5.15 5.27
CA GLN A 11 4.77 -5.72 6.35
C GLN A 11 5.68 -6.03 7.55
N PHE A 12 5.26 -5.63 8.74
CA PHE A 12 6.00 -5.93 9.96
C PHE A 12 6.04 -7.45 10.22
N GLY A 13 7.17 -7.93 10.75
CA GLY A 13 7.39 -9.37 10.97
C GLY A 13 6.40 -10.01 11.95
N ASP A 14 5.84 -9.22 12.87
CA ASP A 14 4.80 -9.63 13.81
C ASP A 14 3.38 -9.57 13.21
N LYS A 15 3.25 -9.11 11.95
CA LYS A 15 1.98 -8.91 11.24
C LYS A 15 1.01 -7.96 11.94
N SER A 16 1.53 -7.00 12.70
CA SER A 16 0.72 -5.94 13.33
C SER A 16 0.28 -4.88 12.32
N GLY A 17 1.08 -4.61 11.28
CA GLY A 17 0.77 -3.60 10.29
C GLY A 17 1.59 -3.68 9.00
N VAL A 18 1.21 -2.83 8.06
CA VAL A 18 1.87 -2.58 6.78
C VAL A 18 2.19 -1.09 6.70
N ILE A 19 3.44 -0.76 6.38
CA ILE A 19 3.86 0.60 6.06
C ILE A 19 3.95 0.77 4.55
N LEU A 20 3.30 1.82 4.05
CA LEU A 20 3.45 2.33 2.69
C LEU A 20 4.25 3.62 2.74
N TYR A 21 5.27 3.74 1.91
CA TYR A 21 6.07 4.95 1.81
C TYR A 21 6.20 5.37 0.35
N ASP A 22 5.70 6.56 0.01
CA ASP A 22 5.86 7.13 -1.31
C ASP A 22 7.15 7.96 -1.39
N THR A 23 8.10 7.46 -2.17
CA THR A 23 9.41 8.12 -2.38
C THR A 23 9.31 9.44 -3.15
N TYR A 24 8.21 9.68 -3.85
CA TYR A 24 8.01 10.91 -4.61
C TYR A 24 7.49 12.06 -3.73
N SER A 25 6.44 11.80 -2.94
CA SER A 25 5.83 12.81 -2.06
C SER A 25 6.46 12.87 -0.66
N ASP A 26 7.35 11.93 -0.31
CA ASP A 26 7.94 11.77 1.02
C ASP A 26 6.88 11.57 2.13
N VAL A 27 5.78 10.87 1.80
CA VAL A 27 4.67 10.58 2.71
C VAL A 27 4.67 9.10 3.07
N SER A 28 4.50 8.81 4.35
CA SER A 28 4.26 7.45 4.85
C SER A 28 2.83 7.29 5.37
N VAL A 29 2.27 6.09 5.18
CA VAL A 29 0.99 5.66 5.72
C VAL A 29 1.20 4.33 6.43
N LEU A 30 0.76 4.26 7.68
CA LEU A 30 0.73 3.03 8.45
C LEU A 30 -0.69 2.46 8.46
N LEU A 31 -0.81 1.20 8.08
CA LEU A 31 -2.07 0.48 8.01
C LEU A 31 -2.02 -0.73 8.94
N ASN A 32 -3.15 -1.05 9.56
CA ASN A 32 -3.30 -2.32 10.25
C ASN A 32 -3.33 -3.46 9.22
N CYS A 33 -2.85 -4.65 9.59
CA CYS A 33 -2.88 -5.81 8.69
C CYS A 33 -4.29 -6.28 8.32
N GLU A 34 -5.32 -5.90 9.09
CA GLU A 34 -6.72 -6.17 8.75
C GLU A 34 -7.21 -5.30 7.58
N GLU A 35 -6.64 -4.10 7.42
CA GLU A 35 -7.03 -3.11 6.41
C GLU A 35 -6.21 -3.23 5.11
N CYS A 36 -5.09 -3.97 5.15
CA CYS A 36 -4.19 -4.14 4.01
C CYS A 36 -3.54 -5.52 4.00
N VAL A 37 -3.84 -6.32 2.98
CA VAL A 37 -3.23 -7.63 2.73
C VAL A 37 -2.39 -7.57 1.47
N ILE A 38 -1.11 -7.90 1.56
CA ILE A 38 -0.22 -8.00 0.39
C ILE A 38 -0.52 -9.31 -0.33
N LEU A 39 -0.97 -9.22 -1.58
CA LEU A 39 -1.33 -10.38 -2.40
C LEU A 39 -0.15 -10.87 -3.23
N GLU A 40 0.60 -9.95 -3.83
CA GLU A 40 1.76 -10.25 -4.68
C GLU A 40 2.82 -9.16 -4.50
N CYS A 41 4.08 -9.57 -4.43
CA CYS A 41 5.24 -8.69 -4.48
C CYS A 41 6.26 -9.30 -5.44
N ASN A 42 6.32 -8.79 -6.67
CA ASN A 42 7.23 -9.26 -7.72
C ASN A 42 7.81 -8.07 -8.50
N ASP A 43 8.66 -8.36 -9.49
CA ASP A 43 9.28 -7.34 -10.36
C ASP A 43 8.25 -6.49 -11.13
N GLY A 44 7.01 -6.99 -11.28
CA GLY A 44 5.88 -6.27 -11.86
C GLY A 44 5.18 -5.29 -10.92
N GLY A 45 5.62 -5.20 -9.67
CA GLY A 45 5.12 -4.30 -8.63
C GLY A 45 4.40 -5.02 -7.48
N VAL A 46 3.84 -4.23 -6.57
CA VAL A 46 3.14 -4.73 -5.38
C VAL A 46 1.63 -4.64 -5.59
N ARG A 47 0.93 -5.75 -5.34
CA ARG A 47 -0.53 -5.79 -5.30
C ARG A 47 -1.01 -6.01 -3.88
N VAL A 48 -1.99 -5.20 -3.50
CA VAL A 48 -2.61 -5.21 -2.18
C VAL A 48 -4.12 -5.31 -2.30
N GLN A 49 -4.74 -5.98 -1.33
CA GLN A 49 -6.15 -5.88 -1.03
C GLN A 49 -6.32 -4.88 0.11
N LEU A 50 -7.27 -3.97 -0.03
CA LEU A 50 -7.51 -2.87 0.92
C LEU A 50 -8.97 -2.87 1.35
N GLY A 51 -9.23 -2.43 2.58
CA GLY A 51 -10.58 -2.06 3.01
C GLY A 51 -11.10 -0.83 2.24
N ASP A 52 -12.42 -0.72 2.05
CA ASP A 52 -13.04 0.31 1.20
C ASP A 52 -12.65 1.74 1.59
N LYS A 53 -12.56 2.04 2.89
CA LYS A 53 -12.16 3.36 3.37
C LYS A 53 -10.71 3.70 3.04
N VAL A 54 -9.81 2.73 3.23
CA VAL A 54 -8.38 2.89 2.94
C VAL A 54 -8.15 2.98 1.44
N LEU A 55 -8.92 2.22 0.65
CA LEU A 55 -8.89 2.28 -0.80
C LEU A 55 -9.14 3.71 -1.32
N GLU A 56 -10.21 4.37 -0.87
CA GLU A 56 -10.53 5.73 -1.30
C GLU A 56 -9.43 6.73 -0.91
N ASP A 57 -8.94 6.66 0.33
CA ASP A 57 -7.93 7.59 0.83
C ASP A 57 -6.57 7.40 0.14
N LEU A 58 -6.13 6.16 -0.08
CA LEU A 58 -4.88 5.88 -0.79
C LEU A 58 -4.98 6.24 -2.28
N THR A 59 -6.16 6.07 -2.89
CA THR A 59 -6.40 6.54 -4.27
C THR A 59 -6.29 8.06 -4.35
N ARG A 60 -6.94 8.79 -3.43
CA ARG A 60 -6.88 10.25 -3.38
C ARG A 60 -5.47 10.79 -3.13
N LYS A 61 -4.67 10.05 -2.36
CA LYS A 61 -3.26 10.38 -2.06
C LYS A 61 -2.28 9.94 -3.16
N GLY A 62 -2.73 9.24 -4.20
CA GLY A 62 -1.88 8.83 -5.33
C GLY A 62 -1.02 7.58 -5.08
N PHE A 63 -1.29 6.82 -4.01
CA PHE A 63 -0.54 5.61 -3.66
C PHE A 63 -0.86 4.42 -4.57
N LEU A 64 -2.02 4.47 -5.24
CA LEU A 64 -2.52 3.39 -6.08
C LEU A 64 -2.45 3.80 -7.55
N LEU A 65 -2.06 2.85 -8.40
CA LEU A 65 -2.29 2.94 -9.83
C LEU A 65 -3.79 2.70 -10.08
N GLY A 66 -4.45 3.71 -10.63
CA GLY A 66 -5.87 3.66 -11.00
C GLY A 66 -6.17 2.53 -12.00
N ILE A 67 -7.44 2.11 -12.00
CA ILE A 67 -8.03 0.98 -12.76
C ILE A 67 -7.63 1.01 -14.23
#